data_AF-A0A6L8HD08-F1
#
_entry.id   AF-A0A6L8HD08-F1
#
_cell.length_a   1.000
_cell.length_b   1.000
_cell.length_c   1.000
_cell.angle_alpha   90.00
_cell.angle_beta   90.00
_cell.angle_gamma   90.00
#
_symmetry.space_group_name_H-M   'P 1'
#
loop_
_entity.id
_entity.type
_entity.pdbx_description
1 polymer ?
#
loop_
_entity_poly.entity_id
_entity_poly.type
_entity_poly.pdbx_seq_one_letter_code
_entity_poly.pdbx_strand_id
1 'polypeptide(L)'
;MSSPTANTEEPVAQALELFNLTLPLNSTTLHQRYQELLVTWHPHRYANLTNNPTKYMQMYKKAEAMTKDVQAAYKLLKEYLEHHGHAPS
;
A
#
# COMPACT_ATOMS: atom_id res chain seq x y z
N MET A 1 7.64 30.28 16.06
CA MET A 1 8.20 29.86 14.77
C MET A 1 8.53 28.38 14.90
N SER A 2 7.71 27.49 14.35
CA SER A 2 8.02 26.05 14.30
C SER A 2 7.62 25.53 12.94
N SER A 3 8.62 25.08 12.19
CA SER A 3 8.55 24.66 10.79
C SER A 3 7.61 23.45 10.59
N PRO A 4 6.76 23.42 9.55
CA PRO A 4 5.82 22.31 9.30
C PRO A 4 6.43 21.10 8.55
N THR A 5 7.75 20.97 8.43
CA THR A 5 8.40 19.92 7.60
C THR A 5 8.61 18.56 8.31
N ALA A 6 7.85 18.24 9.36
CA ALA A 6 8.00 17.00 10.13
C ALA A 6 7.05 15.83 9.72
N ASN A 7 6.06 16.06 8.84
CA ASN A 7 4.95 15.11 8.66
C ASN A 7 5.01 14.22 7.40
N THR A 8 6.04 14.31 6.55
CA THR A 8 6.11 13.51 5.31
C THR A 8 6.86 12.18 5.51
N GLU A 9 7.73 12.09 6.51
CA GLU A 9 8.55 10.90 6.75
C GLU A 9 7.76 9.77 7.43
N GLU A 10 6.88 10.11 8.38
CA GLU A 10 5.98 9.14 9.03
C GLU A 10 5.04 8.40 8.06
N PRO A 11 4.31 9.07 7.14
CA PRO A 11 3.43 8.36 6.21
C PRO A 11 4.21 7.52 5.19
N VAL A 12 5.44 7.93 4.82
CA VAL A 12 6.31 7.12 3.95
C VAL A 12 6.79 5.87 4.69
N ALA A 13 7.20 5.99 5.96
CA ALA A 13 7.61 4.84 6.78
C ALA A 13 6.47 3.83 6.96
N GLN A 14 5.25 4.30 7.23
CA GLN A 14 4.06 3.45 7.32
C GLN A 14 3.74 2.75 6.00
N ALA A 15 3.86 3.46 4.88
CA ALA A 15 3.67 2.87 3.56
C ALA A 15 4.74 1.82 3.24
N LEU A 16 6.00 2.06 3.61
CA LEU A 16 7.08 1.08 3.48
C LEU A 16 6.81 -0.18 4.30
N GLU A 17 6.34 -0.03 5.54
CA GLU A 17 5.96 -1.16 6.41
C GLU A 17 4.79 -1.96 5.83
N LEU A 18 3.74 -1.29 5.32
CA LEU A 18 2.61 -1.95 4.68
C LEU A 18 3.05 -2.82 3.49
N PHE A 19 4.04 -2.34 2.72
CA PHE A 19 4.61 -3.06 1.59
C PHE A 19 5.73 -4.03 1.98
N ASN A 20 6.12 -4.04 3.26
CA ASN A 20 7.28 -4.75 3.78
C ASN A 20 8.55 -4.49 2.94
N LEU A 21 8.76 -3.21 2.63
CA LEU A 21 9.88 -2.69 1.84
C LEU A 21 10.79 -1.82 2.71
N THR A 22 12.04 -1.70 2.29
CA THR A 22 13.05 -0.84 2.91
C THR A 22 13.71 0.05 1.86
N LEU A 23 14.36 1.13 2.29
CA LEU A 23 15.17 1.97 1.41
C LEU A 23 16.52 1.30 1.08
N PRO A 24 17.12 1.53 -0.11
CA PRO A 24 16.60 2.34 -1.21
C PRO A 24 15.43 1.68 -1.94
N LEU A 25 14.39 2.46 -2.21
CA LEU A 25 13.17 1.98 -2.84
C LEU A 25 13.35 1.86 -4.37
N ASN A 26 12.90 0.75 -4.94
CA ASN A 26 12.92 0.50 -6.38
C ASN A 26 11.48 0.52 -6.93
N SER A 27 11.24 1.27 -8.01
CA SER A 27 9.93 1.38 -8.65
C SER A 27 9.38 0.03 -9.14
N THR A 28 10.24 -0.85 -9.68
CA THR A 28 9.87 -2.20 -10.11
C THR A 28 9.43 -3.05 -8.93
N THR A 29 10.21 -3.06 -7.84
CA THR A 29 9.89 -3.83 -6.63
C THR A 29 8.61 -3.31 -5.96
N LEU A 30 8.44 -1.98 -5.90
CA LEU A 30 7.22 -1.35 -5.41
C LEU A 30 5.99 -1.80 -6.22
N HIS A 31 6.10 -1.79 -7.56
CA HIS A 31 5.01 -2.22 -8.43
C HIS A 31 4.69 -3.72 -8.28
N GLN A 32 5.71 -4.57 -8.18
CA GLN A 32 5.51 -6.01 -7.95
C GLN A 32 4.78 -6.27 -6.62
N ARG A 33 5.22 -5.65 -5.53
CA ARG A 33 4.56 -5.76 -4.22
C ARG A 33 3.13 -5.22 -4.25
N TYR A 34 2.89 -4.13 -4.97
CA TYR A 34 1.55 -3.59 -5.18
C TYR A 34 0.62 -4.63 -5.83
N GLN A 35 1.06 -5.27 -6.91
CA GLN A 35 0.26 -6.30 -7.58
C GLN A 35 0.02 -7.51 -6.67
N GLU A 36 1.01 -7.96 -5.92
CA GLU A 36 0.89 -9.07 -4.96
C GLU A 36 -0.14 -8.77 -3.86
N LEU A 37 -0.11 -7.55 -3.31
CA LEU A 37 -1.06 -7.11 -2.29
C LEU A 37 -2.49 -7.01 -2.83
N LEU A 38 -2.67 -6.49 -4.05
CA LEU A 38 -3.99 -6.46 -4.70
C LEU A 38 -4.55 -7.87 -4.93
N VAL A 39 -3.71 -8.81 -5.36
CA VAL A 39 -4.12 -10.22 -5.51
C VAL A 39 -4.43 -10.85 -4.14
N THR A 40 -3.73 -10.45 -3.08
CA THR A 40 -3.99 -10.91 -1.70
C THR A 40 -5.35 -10.45 -1.20
N TRP A 41 -5.68 -9.18 -1.38
CA TRP A 41 -6.95 -8.58 -0.98
C TRP A 41 -8.05 -8.72 -2.03
N HIS A 42 -7.86 -9.55 -3.05
CA HIS A 42 -8.88 -9.75 -4.08
C HIS A 42 -10.12 -10.46 -3.49
N PRO A 43 -11.33 -9.88 -3.57
CA PRO A 43 -12.50 -10.35 -2.85
C PRO A 43 -12.91 -11.79 -3.20
N HIS A 44 -12.65 -12.25 -4.43
CA HIS A 44 -12.91 -13.64 -4.84
C HIS A 44 -12.14 -14.68 -4.02
N ARG A 45 -11.02 -14.33 -3.37
CA ARG A 45 -10.32 -15.28 -2.47
C ARG A 45 -11.16 -15.66 -1.27
N TYR A 46 -12.07 -14.79 -0.82
CA TYR A 46 -12.89 -15.05 0.36
C TYR A 46 -14.18 -15.81 0.05
N ALA A 47 -14.59 -15.86 -1.22
CA ALA A 47 -15.78 -16.60 -1.65
C ALA A 47 -15.67 -18.11 -1.34
N ASN A 48 -14.46 -18.68 -1.41
CA ASN A 48 -14.23 -20.09 -1.13
C ASN A 48 -13.89 -20.41 0.34
N LEU A 49 -13.80 -19.39 1.21
CA LEU A 49 -13.36 -19.57 2.60
C LEU A 49 -14.52 -19.74 3.59
N THR A 50 -15.75 -19.39 3.20
CA THR A 50 -16.90 -19.46 4.11
C THR A 50 -18.23 -19.54 3.37
N ASN A 51 -19.09 -20.46 3.79
CA ASN A 51 -20.50 -20.52 3.37
C ASN A 51 -21.41 -19.63 4.23
N ASN A 52 -20.86 -18.97 5.27
CA ASN A 52 -21.61 -18.03 6.10
C ASN A 52 -21.58 -16.62 5.47
N PRO A 53 -22.73 -16.04 5.10
CA PRO A 53 -22.81 -14.77 4.39
C PRO A 53 -22.35 -13.58 5.25
N THR A 54 -22.56 -13.60 6.56
CA THR A 54 -22.10 -12.54 7.46
C THR A 54 -20.57 -12.51 7.53
N LYS A 55 -19.93 -13.67 7.67
CA LYS A 55 -18.45 -13.77 7.66
C LYS A 55 -17.88 -13.36 6.31
N TYR A 56 -18.52 -13.77 5.21
CA TYR A 56 -18.13 -13.34 3.87
C TYR A 56 -18.14 -11.82 3.75
N MET A 57 -19.23 -11.16 4.16
CA MET A 57 -19.36 -9.70 4.10
C MET A 57 -18.32 -8.97 4.97
N GLN A 58 -17.97 -9.51 6.14
CA GLN A 58 -16.91 -8.94 6.98
C GLN A 58 -15.54 -9.02 6.30
N MET A 59 -15.20 -10.17 5.72
CA MET A 59 -13.94 -10.34 5.00
C MET A 59 -13.90 -9.48 3.73
N TYR A 60 -15.01 -9.38 3.00
CA TYR A 60 -15.14 -8.53 1.82
C TYR A 60 -14.87 -7.06 2.17
N LYS A 61 -15.52 -6.52 3.21
CA LYS A 61 -15.28 -5.13 3.66
C LYS A 61 -13.85 -4.89 4.10
N LYS A 62 -13.25 -5.87 4.80
CA LYS A 62 -11.83 -5.79 5.18
C LYS A 62 -10.93 -5.75 3.94
N ALA A 63 -11.22 -6.57 2.95
CA ALA A 63 -10.47 -6.62 1.70
C ALA A 63 -10.57 -5.31 0.90
N GLU A 64 -11.76 -4.68 0.85
CA GLU A 64 -11.95 -3.36 0.27
C GLU A 64 -11.15 -2.29 1.01
N ALA A 65 -11.17 -2.29 2.35
CA ALA A 65 -10.41 -1.34 3.16
C ALA A 65 -8.90 -1.47 2.90
N MET A 66 -8.37 -2.69 2.98
CA MET A 66 -6.95 -2.95 2.73
C MET A 66 -6.54 -2.60 1.29
N THR A 67 -7.41 -2.83 0.31
CA THR A 67 -7.15 -2.44 -1.09
C THR A 67 -6.99 -0.93 -1.21
N LYS A 68 -7.83 -0.14 -0.52
CA LYS A 68 -7.72 1.33 -0.50
C LYS A 68 -6.43 1.79 0.17
N ASP A 69 -6.07 1.19 1.30
CA ASP A 69 -4.83 1.52 2.01
C ASP A 69 -3.59 1.22 1.15
N VAL A 70 -3.57 0.06 0.48
CA VAL A 70 -2.51 -0.33 -0.47
C VAL A 70 -2.41 0.65 -1.64
N GLN A 71 -3.53 1.09 -2.21
CA GLN A 71 -3.54 2.07 -3.29
C GLN A 71 -3.02 3.44 -2.84
N ALA A 72 -3.44 3.92 -1.66
CA ALA A 72 -3.01 5.19 -1.11
C ALA A 72 -1.50 5.18 -0.81
N ALA A 73 -1.01 4.12 -0.16
CA ALA A 73 0.41 3.94 0.14
C ALA A 73 1.26 3.78 -1.14
N TYR A 74 0.79 3.05 -2.15
CA TYR A 74 1.48 2.96 -3.44
C TYR A 74 1.63 4.34 -4.10
N LYS A 75 0.55 5.13 -4.11
CA LYS A 75 0.58 6.48 -4.68
C LYS A 75 1.61 7.35 -3.96
N LEU A 76 1.60 7.34 -2.62
CA LEU A 76 2.56 8.07 -1.80
C LEU A 76 4.01 7.66 -2.07
N LEU A 77 4.29 6.35 -2.09
CA LEU A 77 5.64 5.83 -2.34
C LEU A 77 6.12 6.11 -3.76
N LYS A 78 5.20 6.14 -4.73
CA LYS A 78 5.50 6.53 -6.11
C LYS A 78 5.86 8.01 -6.19
N GLU A 79 5.07 8.89 -5.57
CA GLU A 79 5.37 10.32 -5.49
C GLU A 79 6.72 10.55 -4.79
N TYR A 80 6.99 9.83 -3.69
CA TYR A 80 8.29 9.86 -3.02
C TYR A 80 9.44 9.46 -3.96
N LEU A 81 9.28 8.40 -4.75
CA LEU A 81 10.27 8.01 -5.76
C LEU A 81 10.48 9.08 -6.84
N GLU A 82 9.43 9.76 -7.28
CA GLU A 82 9.52 10.82 -8.29
C GLU A 82 10.26 12.04 -7.74
N HIS A 83 10.05 12.39 -6.47
CA HIS A 83 10.71 13.50 -5.81
C HIS A 83 12.17 13.21 -5.40
N HIS A 84 12.46 11.98 -4.95
CA HIS A 84 13.79 11.58 -4.44
C HIS A 84 14.64 10.80 -5.46
N GLY A 85 14.04 10.35 -6.57
CA GLY A 85 14.70 9.63 -7.67
C GLY A 85 15.09 10.53 -8.85
N HIS A 86 14.87 11.85 -8.77
CA HIS A 86 15.38 12.78 -9.76
C HIS A 86 16.89 13.03 -9.55
N ALA A 87 17.71 12.08 -10.01
CA ALA A 87 18.98 12.49 -10.58
C ALA A 87 18.64 13.24 -11.89
N PRO A 88 18.91 14.55 -12.00
CA PRO A 88 18.77 15.24 -13.27
C PRO A 88 19.67 14.53 -14.28
N SER A 89 19.10 14.07 -15.40
CA SER A 89 19.87 13.77 -16.60
C SER A 89 20.31 15.06 -17.27
#